data_AF-A0A938X331-F1
#
_entry.id   AF-A0A938X331-F1
#
_cell.length_a   1.000
_cell.length_b   1.000
_cell.length_c   1.000
_cell.angle_alpha   90.00
_cell.angle_beta   90.00
_cell.angle_gamma   90.00
#
_symmetry.space_group_name_H-M   'P 1'
#
loop_
_entity.id
_entity.type
_entity.pdbx_description
1 polymer ?
#
loop_
_entity_poly.entity_id
_entity_poly.type
_entity_poly.pdbx_seq_one_letter_code
_entity_poly.pdbx_strand_id
1 'polypeptide(L)'
;MRVCPKCGTVNKNERVTCAECQSYIGAVEMTGDSSYVKQSVEAVAKKTQRKNLIHMILFIVIYLSLGACMIPACLAAHGNLNRLLILLPFFIPCGVLFFFPYDRVYRVILRKRGKPDRYLSESWTIFFRVLAWLSLVVMYVQFYDNLARV
;
A
#
# COMPACT_ATOMS: atom_id res chain seq x y z
N MET A 1 32.66 3.12 -33.63
CA MET A 1 32.03 2.05 -34.44
C MET A 1 32.46 0.71 -33.84
N ARG A 2 31.62 -0.33 -33.88
CA ARG A 2 31.93 -1.65 -33.32
C ARG A 2 32.08 -2.66 -34.45
N VAL A 3 33.12 -3.50 -34.42
CA VAL A 3 33.32 -4.55 -35.42
C VAL A 3 32.76 -5.86 -34.87
N CYS A 4 31.93 -6.55 -35.65
CA CYS A 4 31.40 -7.83 -35.24
C CYS A 4 32.54 -8.88 -35.15
N PRO A 5 32.71 -9.57 -34.01
CA PRO A 5 33.78 -10.57 -33.86
C PRO A 5 33.55 -11.83 -34.70
N LYS A 6 32.32 -12.08 -35.18
CA LYS A 6 32.00 -13.26 -35.99
C LYS A 6 32.16 -13.05 -37.49
N CYS A 7 31.75 -11.89 -38.00
CA CYS A 7 31.70 -11.65 -39.45
C CYS A 7 32.50 -10.42 -39.91
N GLY A 8 33.17 -9.70 -39.00
CA GLY A 8 34.00 -8.54 -39.35
C GLY A 8 33.22 -7.29 -39.78
N THR A 9 31.89 -7.33 -39.82
CA THR A 9 31.06 -6.20 -40.26
C THR A 9 31.16 -5.04 -39.27
N VAL A 10 31.36 -3.83 -39.80
CA VAL A 10 31.39 -2.58 -39.02
C VAL A 10 29.95 -2.13 -38.73
N ASN A 11 29.60 -2.05 -37.46
CA ASN A 11 28.29 -1.67 -36.95
C ASN A 11 28.33 -0.33 -36.20
N LYS A 12 27.18 0.37 -36.19
CA LYS A 12 26.99 1.58 -35.36
C LYS A 12 27.08 1.22 -33.87
N ASN A 13 27.61 2.13 -33.04
CA ASN A 13 27.85 1.90 -31.61
C ASN A 13 26.58 1.59 -30.80
N GLU A 14 25.42 2.04 -31.27
CA GLU A 14 24.11 1.85 -30.63
C GLU A 14 23.53 0.45 -30.82
N ARG A 15 24.05 -0.35 -31.77
CA ARG A 15 23.51 -1.68 -32.06
C ARG A 15 24.10 -2.72 -31.12
N VAL A 16 23.22 -3.43 -30.42
CA VAL A 16 23.55 -4.57 -29.54
C VAL A 16 23.84 -5.83 -30.36
N THR A 17 23.29 -5.92 -31.57
CA THR A 17 23.41 -7.07 -32.48
C THR A 17 23.97 -6.65 -33.84
N CYS A 18 24.66 -7.58 -34.50
CA CYS A 18 25.20 -7.37 -35.83
C CYS A 18 24.09 -7.16 -36.86
N ALA A 19 24.22 -6.14 -37.72
CA ALA A 19 23.30 -5.89 -38.83
C ALA A 19 23.17 -7.09 -39.78
N GLU A 20 24.27 -7.84 -39.93
CA GLU A 20 24.41 -8.86 -40.96
C GLU A 20 24.16 -10.28 -40.43
N CYS A 21 24.91 -10.73 -39.42
CA CYS A 21 24.78 -12.08 -38.88
C CYS A 21 23.92 -12.18 -37.61
N GLN A 22 23.31 -11.07 -37.15
CA GLN A 22 22.49 -10.97 -35.94
C GLN A 22 23.16 -11.42 -34.62
N SER A 23 24.45 -11.74 -34.63
CA SER A 23 25.17 -12.13 -33.41
C SER A 23 25.28 -10.95 -32.45
N TYR A 24 25.21 -11.23 -31.15
CA TYR A 24 25.42 -10.25 -30.09
C TYR A 24 26.84 -9.66 -30.15
N ILE A 25 26.97 -8.33 -30.16
CA ILE A 25 28.27 -7.60 -30.24
C ILE A 25 28.62 -6.92 -28.90
N GLY A 26 27.79 -7.07 -27.86
CA GLY A 26 28.06 -6.54 -26.51
C GLY A 26 27.01 -5.54 -26.03
N ALA A 27 27.05 -5.23 -24.74
CA ALA A 27 26.13 -4.30 -24.11
C ALA A 27 26.34 -2.87 -24.62
N VAL A 28 25.25 -2.15 -24.81
CA VAL A 28 25.28 -0.68 -24.90
C VAL A 28 25.51 -0.21 -23.48
N GLU A 29 26.58 0.57 -23.25
CA GLU A 29 26.66 1.34 -22.01
C GLU A 29 25.46 2.26 -22.02
N MET A 30 24.47 1.94 -21.19
CA MET A 30 23.44 2.89 -20.87
C MET A 30 24.11 4.00 -20.06
N THR A 31 24.57 5.03 -20.76
CA THR A 31 24.63 6.39 -20.22
C THR A 31 23.19 6.85 -19.96
N GLY A 32 22.50 6.13 -19.08
CA GLY A 32 21.24 6.55 -18.51
C GLY A 32 21.59 7.58 -17.46
N ASP A 33 21.42 8.86 -17.79
CA ASP A 33 21.44 9.97 -16.86
C ASP A 33 20.80 9.54 -15.53
N SER A 34 21.60 9.45 -14.47
CA SER A 34 21.09 9.00 -13.16
C SER A 34 19.95 9.89 -12.65
N SER A 35 19.83 11.12 -13.19
CA SER A 35 18.74 12.06 -12.94
C SER A 35 17.40 11.57 -13.52
N TYR A 36 17.37 10.96 -14.71
CA TYR A 36 16.13 10.48 -15.33
C TYR A 36 15.58 9.24 -14.63
N VAL A 37 16.46 8.33 -14.21
CA VAL A 37 16.09 7.17 -13.39
C VAL A 37 15.60 7.61 -12.00
N LYS A 38 16.27 8.59 -11.38
CA LYS A 38 15.80 9.14 -10.09
C LYS A 38 14.44 9.85 -10.21
N GLN A 39 14.24 10.66 -11.25
CA GLN A 39 12.97 11.36 -11.46
C GLN A 39 11.80 10.42 -11.75
N SER A 40 12.01 9.37 -12.55
CA SER A 40 10.98 8.37 -12.83
C SER A 40 10.60 7.55 -11.59
N VAL A 41 11.57 7.18 -10.76
CA VAL A 41 11.32 6.49 -9.48
C VAL A 41 10.59 7.41 -8.48
N GLU A 42 10.96 8.68 -8.38
CA GLU A 42 10.27 9.65 -7.53
C GLU A 42 8.84 9.95 -7.98
N ALA A 43 8.60 10.04 -9.29
CA ALA A 43 7.26 10.26 -9.84
C ALA A 43 6.32 9.09 -9.55
N VAL A 44 6.82 7.85 -9.67
CA VAL A 44 6.08 6.63 -9.32
C VAL A 44 5.81 6.58 -7.82
N ALA A 45 6.80 6.90 -6.98
CA ALA A 45 6.64 6.96 -5.52
C ALA A 45 5.58 7.99 -5.08
N LYS A 46 5.58 9.19 -5.68
CA LYS A 46 4.58 10.25 -5.42
C LYS A 46 3.17 9.83 -5.86
N LYS A 47 3.03 9.14 -7.00
CA LYS A 47 1.73 8.64 -7.50
C LYS A 47 1.16 7.56 -6.57
N THR A 48 1.99 6.65 -6.08
CA THR A 48 1.59 5.62 -5.11
C THR A 48 1.23 6.22 -3.75
N GLN A 49 1.96 7.24 -3.28
CA GLN A 49 1.59 7.97 -2.06
C GLN A 49 0.21 8.62 -2.15
N ARG A 50 -0.12 9.29 -3.28
CA ARG A 50 -1.44 9.92 -3.46
C ARG A 50 -2.57 8.88 -3.43
N LYS A 51 -2.40 7.74 -4.11
CA LYS A 51 -3.39 6.65 -4.07
C LYS A 51 -3.60 6.13 -2.64
N ASN A 52 -2.52 5.90 -1.90
CA ASN A 52 -2.61 5.44 -0.52
C ASN A 52 -3.29 6.45 0.41
N LEU A 53 -3.06 7.75 0.17
CA LEU A 53 -3.71 8.84 0.90
C LEU A 53 -5.22 8.90 0.59
N ILE A 54 -5.62 8.79 -0.68
CA ILE A 54 -7.04 8.72 -1.08
C ILE A 54 -7.74 7.54 -0.42
N HIS A 55 -7.13 6.35 -0.47
CA HIS A 55 -7.69 5.18 0.22
C HIS A 55 -7.81 5.43 1.73
N MET A 56 -6.79 6.03 2.36
CA MET A 56 -6.85 6.38 3.79
C MET A 56 -8.04 7.30 4.09
N ILE A 57 -8.25 8.35 3.29
CA ILE A 57 -9.37 9.29 3.45
C ILE A 57 -10.72 8.57 3.28
N LEU A 58 -10.86 7.73 2.25
CA LEU A 58 -12.09 6.98 2.01
C LEU A 58 -12.42 6.06 3.20
N PHE A 59 -11.41 5.39 3.77
CA PHE A 59 -11.60 4.55 4.95
C PHE A 59 -11.90 5.36 6.22
N ILE A 60 -11.32 6.56 6.40
CA ILE A 60 -11.67 7.49 7.50
C ILE A 60 -13.16 7.79 7.47
N VAL A 61 -13.67 8.17 6.30
CA VAL A 61 -15.07 8.55 6.13
C VAL A 61 -15.99 7.38 6.49
N ILE A 62 -15.67 6.16 6.04
CA ILE A 62 -16.43 4.94 6.36
C ILE A 62 -16.37 4.63 7.86
N TYR A 63 -15.21 4.74 8.48
CA TYR A 63 -15.03 4.47 9.91
C TYR A 63 -15.83 5.44 10.78
N LEU A 64 -15.77 6.74 10.45
CA LEU A 64 -16.51 7.78 11.16
C LEU A 64 -18.02 7.66 10.91
N SER A 65 -18.46 7.32 9.70
CA SER A 65 -19.90 7.14 9.43
C SER A 65 -20.48 5.96 10.20
N LEU A 66 -19.76 4.82 10.27
CA LEU A 66 -20.17 3.68 11.09
C LEU A 66 -20.20 4.02 12.59
N GLY A 67 -19.20 4.76 13.09
CA GLY A 67 -19.21 5.25 14.47
C GLY A 67 -20.38 6.20 14.75
N ALA A 68 -20.68 7.11 13.82
CA ALA A 68 -21.79 8.05 13.95
C ALA A 68 -23.15 7.35 13.95
N CYS A 69 -23.33 6.26 13.18
CA CYS A 69 -24.56 5.46 13.17
C CYS A 69 -24.82 4.74 14.51
N MET A 70 -23.79 4.46 15.32
CA MET A 70 -23.95 3.82 16.63
C MET A 70 -24.53 4.76 17.69
N ILE A 71 -24.31 6.07 17.56
CA ILE A 71 -24.78 7.08 18.50
C ILE A 71 -26.32 7.10 18.61
N PRO A 72 -27.10 7.24 17.52
CA PRO A 72 -28.55 7.20 17.59
C PRO A 72 -29.08 5.83 18.00
N ALA A 73 -28.41 4.72 17.63
CA ALA A 73 -28.80 3.38 18.08
C ALA A 73 -28.68 3.21 19.60
N CYS A 74 -27.60 3.72 20.20
CA CYS A 74 -27.43 3.74 21.66
C CYS A 74 -28.48 4.62 22.36
N LEU A 75 -28.74 5.81 21.81
CA LEU A 75 -29.74 6.74 22.36
C LEU A 75 -31.15 6.14 22.30
N ALA A 76 -31.52 5.51 21.19
CA ALA A 76 -32.84 4.91 21.00
C ALA A 76 -33.08 3.70 21.91
N ALA A 77 -32.07 2.85 22.10
CA ALA A 77 -32.26 1.61 22.87
C ALA A 77 -32.22 1.81 24.39
N HIS A 78 -31.41 2.74 24.91
CA HIS A 78 -31.13 2.83 26.35
C HIS A 78 -31.27 4.23 26.95
N GLY A 79 -31.55 5.25 26.13
CA GLY A 79 -31.66 6.64 26.59
C GLY A 79 -30.38 7.24 27.17
N ASN A 80 -29.25 6.52 27.13
CA ASN A 80 -28.00 6.89 27.79
C ASN A 80 -26.78 6.54 26.95
N LEU A 81 -25.83 7.49 26.87
CA LEU A 81 -24.58 7.35 26.11
C LEU A 81 -23.51 6.53 26.84
N ASN A 82 -23.71 6.15 28.10
CA ASN A 82 -22.71 5.42 28.89
C ASN A 82 -22.32 4.06 28.27
N ARG A 83 -23.22 3.40 27.52
CA ARG A 83 -22.86 2.17 26.79
C ARG A 83 -21.89 2.43 25.62
N LEU A 84 -21.88 3.63 25.05
CA LEU A 84 -20.92 4.01 24.01
C LEU A 84 -19.48 4.00 24.57
N LEU A 85 -19.30 4.40 25.83
CA LEU A 85 -18.00 4.38 26.51
C LEU A 85 -17.42 2.97 26.66
N ILE A 86 -18.29 1.96 26.81
CA ILE A 86 -17.88 0.55 26.91
C ILE A 86 -17.38 0.01 25.55
N LEU A 87 -17.85 0.57 24.44
CA LEU A 87 -17.46 0.18 23.07
C LEU A 87 -16.20 0.89 22.58
N LEU A 88 -15.91 2.06 23.13
CA LEU A 88 -14.72 2.87 22.84
C LEU A 88 -13.39 2.09 22.89
N PRO A 89 -13.10 1.27 23.92
CA PRO A 89 -11.86 0.47 23.98
C PRO A 89 -11.76 -0.58 22.89
N PHE A 90 -12.86 -0.95 22.23
CA PHE A 90 -12.84 -1.89 21.12
C PHE A 90 -12.75 -1.19 19.76
N PHE A 91 -13.29 0.02 19.64
CA PHE A 91 -13.17 0.86 18.45
C PHE A 91 -11.71 1.31 18.26
N ILE A 92 -11.02 1.69 19.35
CA ILE A 92 -9.63 2.16 19.33
C ILE A 92 -8.66 1.17 18.62
N PRO A 93 -8.60 -0.14 18.97
CA PRO A 93 -7.72 -1.10 18.30
C PRO A 93 -8.02 -1.24 16.81
N CYS A 94 -9.30 -1.22 16.43
CA CYS A 94 -9.69 -1.25 15.01
C CYS A 94 -9.19 -0.01 14.28
N GLY A 95 -9.37 1.18 14.87
CA GLY A 95 -8.81 2.43 14.36
C GLY A 95 -7.28 2.35 14.22
N VAL A 96 -6.57 1.86 15.23
CA VAL A 96 -5.10 1.72 15.17
C VAL A 96 -4.67 0.80 14.02
N LEU A 97 -5.33 -0.34 13.83
CA LEU A 97 -5.06 -1.23 12.68
C LEU A 97 -5.36 -0.52 11.35
N PHE A 98 -6.46 0.22 11.25
CA PHE A 98 -6.81 0.95 10.04
C PHE A 98 -5.81 2.05 9.66
N PHE A 99 -5.35 2.82 10.65
CA PHE A 99 -4.41 3.93 10.46
C PHE A 99 -2.95 3.50 10.48
N PHE A 100 -2.67 2.22 10.73
CA PHE A 100 -1.31 1.77 10.93
C PHE A 100 -0.48 2.01 9.65
N PRO A 101 0.68 2.69 9.74
CA PRO A 101 1.54 2.92 8.59
C PRO A 101 2.34 1.66 8.25
N TYR A 102 1.64 0.63 7.77
CA TYR A 102 2.17 -0.72 7.47
C TYR A 102 3.46 -0.68 6.66
N ASP A 103 3.52 0.15 5.62
CA ASP A 103 4.68 0.26 4.74
C ASP A 103 5.90 0.89 5.43
N ARG A 104 5.67 1.85 6.34
CA ARG A 104 6.74 2.52 7.09
C ARG A 104 7.37 1.55 8.10
N VAL A 105 6.52 0.78 8.78
CA VAL A 105 6.93 -0.22 9.77
C VAL A 105 7.63 -1.39 9.08
N TYR A 106 7.11 -1.86 7.94
CA TYR A 106 7.74 -2.91 7.15
C TYR A 106 9.16 -2.54 6.69
N ARG A 107 9.36 -1.29 6.22
CA ARG A 107 10.70 -0.80 5.87
C ARG A 107 11.65 -0.73 7.06
N VAL A 108 11.19 -0.29 8.22
CA VAL A 108 12.01 -0.30 9.45
C VAL A 108 12.45 -1.72 9.80
N ILE A 109 11.55 -2.71 9.67
CA ILE A 109 11.86 -4.13 9.92
C ILE A 109 12.89 -4.65 8.91
N LEU A 110 12.74 -4.33 7.62
CA LEU A 110 13.70 -4.73 6.58
C LEU A 110 15.09 -4.14 6.80
N ARG A 111 15.16 -2.85 7.20
CA ARG A 111 16.42 -2.19 7.54
C ARG A 111 17.11 -2.84 8.73
N LYS A 112 16.36 -3.17 9.78
CA LYS A 112 16.90 -3.93 10.93
C LYS A 112 17.42 -5.32 10.54
N ARG A 113 16.91 -5.91 9.46
CA ARG A 113 17.33 -7.22 8.94
C ARG A 113 18.40 -7.12 7.83
N GLY A 114 18.91 -5.93 7.50
CA GLY A 114 19.88 -5.72 6.42
C GLY A 114 19.37 -6.09 5.03
N LYS A 115 18.05 -6.19 4.84
CA LYS A 115 17.44 -6.52 3.55
C LYS A 115 17.21 -5.25 2.72
N PRO A 116 17.23 -5.34 1.38
CA PRO A 116 17.00 -4.19 0.52
C PRO A 116 15.61 -3.58 0.77
N ASP A 117 15.53 -2.24 0.74
CA ASP A 117 14.28 -1.49 0.91
C ASP A 117 13.29 -1.93 -0.19
N ARG A 118 12.29 -2.71 0.21
CA ARG A 118 11.17 -3.13 -0.64
C ARG A 118 9.87 -2.59 -0.05
N TYR A 119 8.97 -2.14 -0.92
CA TYR A 119 7.62 -1.77 -0.52
C TYR A 119 6.84 -3.01 -0.09
N LEU A 120 5.95 -2.84 0.89
CA LEU A 120 5.00 -3.89 1.23
C LEU A 120 4.08 -4.10 0.00
N SER A 121 3.86 -5.36 -0.41
CA SER A 121 2.97 -5.60 -1.55
C SER A 121 1.59 -5.02 -1.27
N GLU A 122 0.95 -4.47 -2.29
CA GLU A 122 -0.38 -3.85 -2.20
C GLU A 122 -1.41 -4.85 -1.63
N SER A 123 -1.31 -6.13 -2.01
CA SER A 123 -2.16 -7.23 -1.52
C SER A 123 -2.12 -7.40 0.01
N TRP A 124 -0.93 -7.33 0.62
CA TRP A 124 -0.79 -7.42 2.08
C TRP A 124 -1.42 -6.21 2.78
N THR A 125 -1.27 -5.01 2.21
CA THR A 125 -1.89 -3.80 2.77
C THR A 125 -3.41 -3.87 2.70
N ILE A 126 -3.95 -4.37 1.58
CA ILE A 126 -5.39 -4.62 1.42
C ILE A 126 -5.85 -5.69 2.41
N PHE A 127 -5.12 -6.80 2.54
CA PHE A 127 -5.44 -7.89 3.47
C PHE A 127 -5.62 -7.39 4.91
N PHE A 128 -4.65 -6.64 5.44
CA PHE A 128 -4.76 -6.11 6.80
C PHE A 128 -5.93 -5.14 6.97
N ARG A 129 -6.23 -4.33 5.96
CA ARG A 129 -7.37 -3.39 5.98
C ARG A 129 -8.72 -4.09 5.89
N VAL A 130 -8.83 -5.14 5.07
CA VAL A 130 -10.03 -5.98 4.99
C VAL A 130 -10.23 -6.71 6.31
N LEU A 131 -9.15 -7.23 6.91
CA LEU A 131 -9.22 -7.87 8.23
C LEU A 131 -9.73 -6.90 9.31
N ALA A 132 -9.21 -5.66 9.32
CA ALA A 132 -9.67 -4.62 10.24
C ALA A 132 -11.14 -4.23 10.00
N TRP A 133 -11.59 -4.24 8.74
CA TRP A 133 -12.99 -4.00 8.40
C TRP A 133 -13.89 -5.15 8.89
N LEU A 134 -13.49 -6.40 8.64
CA LEU A 134 -14.22 -7.58 9.10
C LEU A 134 -14.32 -7.62 10.63
N SER A 135 -13.24 -7.29 11.36
CA SER A 135 -13.30 -7.21 12.82
C SER A 135 -14.29 -6.13 13.27
N LEU A 136 -14.32 -4.98 12.60
CA LEU A 136 -15.26 -3.90 12.92
C LEU A 136 -16.72 -4.32 12.66
N VAL A 137 -16.98 -5.03 11.56
CA VAL A 137 -18.32 -5.58 11.25
C VAL A 137 -18.75 -6.60 12.30
N VAL A 138 -17.88 -7.53 12.69
CA VAL A 138 -18.20 -8.53 13.73
C VAL A 138 -18.57 -7.84 15.05
N MET A 139 -17.82 -6.82 15.45
CA MET A 139 -18.15 -6.04 16.64
C MET A 139 -19.49 -5.31 16.52
N TYR A 140 -19.78 -4.76 15.33
CA TYR A 140 -21.03 -4.07 15.06
C TYR A 140 -22.21 -5.05 15.19
N VAL A 141 -22.12 -6.24 14.61
CA VAL A 141 -23.15 -7.27 14.71
C VAL A 141 -23.33 -7.73 16.16
N GLN A 142 -22.24 -8.00 16.88
CA GLN A 142 -22.30 -8.36 18.30
C GLN A 142 -22.95 -7.25 19.15
N PHE A 143 -22.69 -5.99 18.83
CA PHE A 143 -23.33 -4.88 19.51
C PHE A 143 -24.85 -4.84 19.26
N TYR A 144 -25.30 -5.01 18.02
CA TYR A 144 -26.72 -5.04 17.70
C TYR A 144 -27.43 -6.26 18.30
N ASP A 145 -26.81 -7.44 18.31
CA ASP A 145 -27.35 -8.63 18.97
C ASP A 145 -27.47 -8.42 20.48
N ASN A 146 -26.48 -7.79 21.11
CA ASN A 146 -26.54 -7.39 22.52
C ASN A 146 -27.56 -6.28 22.83
N LEU A 147 -27.88 -5.42 21.86
CA LEU A 147 -28.96 -4.45 21.99
C LEU A 147 -30.33 -5.12 21.84
N ALA A 148 -30.48 -6.06 20.90
CA ALA A 148 -31.75 -6.74 20.63
C ALA A 148 -32.17 -7.72 21.74
N ARG A 149 -31.22 -8.18 22.56
CA ARG A 149 -31.47 -9.07 23.72
C ARG A 149 -31.85 -8.33 25.01
N VAL A 150 -31.82 -7.00 25.03
CA VAL A 150 -32.19 -6.15 26.16
C VAL A 150 -33.59 -5.61 25.93
#